data_AF-A0A7V8VGB6-F1
#
_entry.id   AF-A0A7V8VGB6-F1
#
_cell.length_a   1.000
_cell.length_b   1.000
_cell.length_c   1.000
_cell.angle_alpha   90.00
_cell.angle_beta   90.00
_cell.angle_gamma   90.00
#
_symmetry.space_group_name_H-M   'P 1'
#
loop_
_entity.id
_entity.type
_entity.pdbx_description
1 polymer ?
#
loop_
_entity_poly.entity_id
_entity_poly.type
_entity_poly.pdbx_seq_one_letter_code
_entity_poly.pdbx_strand_id
1 'polypeptide(L)'
;MSEPEYVCLTLLAEEQESREAFQSRLTHLWTHLLRQRPDVYEQVYAEAVDFTHYQGRLARQYMVALDALDALLEEATRQGLAHAPVDRDDLYSRYEASGPEWYQIEH
;
A
#
# COMPACT_ATOMS: atom_id res chain seq x y z
N MET A 1 -23.83 9.62 -3.21
CA MET A 1 -22.59 9.26 -2.50
C MET A 1 -21.53 9.18 -3.57
N SER A 2 -20.48 10.00 -3.48
CA SER A 2 -19.35 9.88 -4.39
C SER A 2 -18.74 8.48 -4.22
N GLU A 3 -18.32 7.85 -5.30
CA GLU A 3 -17.59 6.59 -5.21
C GLU A 3 -16.31 6.84 -4.39
N PRO A 4 -15.86 5.88 -3.56
CA PRO A 4 -14.59 6.04 -2.85
C PRO A 4 -13.46 6.18 -3.86
N GLU A 5 -12.68 7.24 -3.69
CA GLU A 5 -11.50 7.55 -4.48
C GLU A 5 -10.26 7.03 -3.75
N TYR A 6 -9.39 6.36 -4.49
CA TYR A 6 -8.20 5.70 -3.97
C TYR A 6 -6.95 6.45 -4.42
N VAL A 7 -5.89 6.38 -3.63
CA VAL A 7 -4.55 6.83 -3.99
C VAL A 7 -3.60 5.64 -4.08
N CYS A 8 -2.58 5.76 -4.92
CA CYS A 8 -1.56 4.74 -5.07
C CYS A 8 -0.43 4.94 -4.05
N LEU A 9 -0.42 4.11 -3.00
CA LEU A 9 0.68 4.03 -2.04
C LEU A 9 1.76 3.08 -2.57
N THR A 10 3.00 3.57 -2.68
CA THR A 10 4.16 2.73 -3.06
C THR A 10 5.09 2.56 -1.86
N LEU A 11 5.18 1.34 -1.33
CA LEU A 11 6.10 0.96 -0.26
C LEU A 11 7.40 0.44 -0.88
N LEU A 12 8.54 0.80 -0.27
CA LEU A 12 9.87 0.58 -0.82
C LEU A 12 10.70 -0.33 0.08
N ALA A 13 11.35 -1.31 -0.54
CA ALA A 13 12.38 -2.13 0.07
C ALA A 13 13.63 -1.31 0.37
N GLU A 14 14.46 -1.78 1.29
CA GLU A 14 15.82 -1.27 1.48
C GLU A 14 16.70 -1.53 0.25
N GLU A 15 17.83 -0.83 0.18
CA GLU A 15 18.80 -1.07 -0.87
C GLU A 15 19.31 -2.52 -0.80
N GLN A 16 19.26 -3.22 -1.93
CA GLN A 16 19.70 -4.62 -2.05
C GLN A 16 18.92 -5.62 -1.17
N GLU A 17 17.78 -5.21 -0.60
CA GLU A 17 16.89 -6.10 0.12
C GLU A 17 16.30 -7.15 -0.83
N SER A 18 16.32 -8.42 -0.42
CA SER A 18 15.73 -9.49 -1.24
C SER A 18 14.21 -9.37 -1.23
N ARG A 19 13.57 -9.95 -2.26
CA ARG A 19 12.11 -9.96 -2.36
C ARG A 19 11.45 -10.63 -1.16
N GLU A 20 12.03 -11.72 -0.68
CA GLU A 20 11.52 -12.51 0.45
C GLU A 20 11.60 -11.70 1.76
N ALA A 21 12.72 -11.01 1.99
CA ALA A 21 12.89 -10.15 3.16
C ALA A 21 11.89 -8.98 3.14
N PHE A 22 11.75 -8.32 2.00
CA PHE A 22 10.79 -7.22 1.84
C PHE A 22 9.34 -7.69 2.02
N GLN A 23 8.97 -8.83 1.42
CA GLN A 23 7.65 -9.43 1.59
C GLN A 23 7.35 -9.79 3.06
N SER A 24 8.35 -10.25 3.81
CA SER A 24 8.22 -10.52 5.24
C SER A 24 7.88 -9.25 6.03
N ARG A 25 8.53 -8.12 5.71
CA ARG A 25 8.24 -6.83 6.35
C ARG A 25 6.87 -6.27 5.98
N LEU A 26 6.45 -6.41 4.73
CA LEU A 26 5.09 -6.06 4.31
C LEU A 26 4.06 -6.89 5.08
N THR A 27 4.29 -8.20 5.19
CA THR A 27 3.42 -9.11 5.97
C THR A 27 3.33 -8.67 7.42
N HIS A 28 4.45 -8.26 8.03
CA HIS A 28 4.48 -7.76 9.40
C HIS A 28 3.67 -6.46 9.55
N LEU A 29 3.86 -5.48 8.65
CA LEU A 29 3.11 -4.22 8.62
C LEU A 29 1.61 -4.48 8.58
N TRP A 30 1.15 -5.30 7.61
CA TRP A 30 -0.26 -5.56 7.41
C TRP A 30 -0.88 -6.37 8.55
N THR A 31 -0.16 -7.37 9.06
CA THR A 31 -0.60 -8.14 10.24
C THR A 31 -0.71 -7.25 11.48
N HIS A 32 0.21 -6.30 11.64
CA HIS A 32 0.15 -5.34 12.74
C HIS A 32 -1.07 -4.42 12.60
N LEU A 33 -1.27 -3.82 11.43
CA LEU A 33 -2.42 -2.96 11.14
C LEU A 33 -3.75 -3.67 11.33
N LEU A 34 -3.91 -4.87 10.76
CA LEU A 34 -5.12 -5.68 10.91
C LEU A 34 -5.49 -5.92 12.39
N ARG A 35 -4.50 -6.04 13.28
CA ARG A 35 -4.73 -6.29 14.71
C ARG A 35 -4.91 -5.03 15.54
N GLN A 36 -4.20 -3.95 15.21
CA GLN A 36 -4.14 -2.74 16.04
C GLN A 36 -5.09 -1.64 15.55
N ARG A 37 -5.31 -1.55 14.23
CA ARG A 37 -6.15 -0.55 13.57
C ARG A 37 -6.88 -1.19 12.37
N PRO A 38 -7.80 -2.14 12.65
CA PRO A 38 -8.54 -2.84 11.59
C PRO A 38 -9.33 -1.88 10.70
N ASP A 39 -9.84 -0.79 11.27
CA ASP A 39 -10.53 0.29 10.56
C ASP A 39 -9.66 0.94 9.46
N VAL A 40 -8.35 1.09 9.71
CA VAL A 40 -7.38 1.59 8.72
C VAL A 40 -7.04 0.50 7.70
N TYR A 41 -6.92 -0.75 8.15
CA TYR A 41 -6.61 -1.88 7.27
C TYR A 41 -7.73 -2.11 6.23
N GLU A 42 -8.99 -2.01 6.63
CA GLU A 42 -10.18 -2.12 5.76
C GLU A 42 -10.21 -1.07 4.63
N GLN A 43 -9.46 0.03 4.78
CA GLN A 43 -9.34 1.08 3.74
C GLN A 43 -8.27 0.78 2.68
N VAL A 44 -7.51 -0.31 2.83
CA VAL A 44 -6.60 -0.80 1.78
C VAL A 44 -7.42 -1.68 0.85
N TYR A 45 -7.69 -1.17 -0.35
CA TYR A 45 -8.62 -1.81 -1.27
C TYR A 45 -7.98 -2.92 -2.12
N ALA A 46 -6.77 -2.67 -2.61
CA ALA A 46 -6.08 -3.62 -3.47
C ALA A 46 -4.57 -3.53 -3.29
N GLU A 47 -3.89 -4.61 -3.62
CA GLU A 47 -2.44 -4.65 -3.78
C GLU A 47 -2.08 -4.99 -5.23
N ALA A 48 -0.98 -4.45 -5.74
CA ALA A 48 -0.51 -4.82 -7.08
C ALA A 48 -0.18 -6.32 -7.11
N VAL A 49 -0.44 -7.03 -8.20
CA VAL A 49 -0.12 -8.47 -8.34
C VAL A 49 1.40 -8.68 -8.33
N ASP A 50 2.12 -7.82 -9.03
CA ASP A 50 3.57 -7.90 -9.18
C ASP A 50 4.33 -6.94 -8.26
N PHE A 51 5.58 -7.27 -7.98
CA PHE A 51 6.50 -6.29 -7.41
C PHE A 51 7.08 -5.47 -8.55
N THR A 52 7.26 -4.18 -8.31
CA THR A 52 7.82 -3.25 -9.29
C THR A 52 9.14 -2.69 -8.78
N HIS A 53 9.75 -1.79 -9.53
CA HIS A 53 10.90 -1.03 -9.08
C HIS A 53 10.57 0.46 -9.10
N TYR A 54 10.92 1.16 -8.03
CA TYR A 54 10.84 2.60 -7.94
C TYR A 54 12.25 3.14 -7.67
N GLN A 55 12.78 3.92 -8.63
CA GLN A 55 14.14 4.47 -8.56
C GLN A 55 15.22 3.41 -8.23
N GLY A 56 15.09 2.21 -8.82
CA GLY A 56 16.04 1.10 -8.63
C GLY A 56 15.84 0.29 -7.34
N ARG A 57 14.87 0.64 -6.49
CA ARG A 57 14.51 -0.13 -5.28
C ARG A 57 13.30 -1.00 -5.57
N LEU A 58 13.30 -2.21 -5.01
CA LEU A 58 12.13 -3.09 -5.06
C LEU A 58 10.94 -2.40 -4.36
N ALA A 59 9.76 -2.50 -4.95
CA ALA A 59 8.58 -1.80 -4.49
C ALA A 59 7.32 -2.66 -4.59
N ARG A 60 6.33 -2.32 -3.77
CA ARG A 60 4.98 -2.89 -3.82
C ARG A 60 3.95 -1.76 -3.70
N GLN A 61 2.92 -1.82 -4.53
CA GLN A 61 1.91 -0.77 -4.64
C GLN A 61 0.58 -1.24 -4.05
N TYR A 62 -0.16 -0.29 -3.49
CA TYR A 62 -1.43 -0.49 -2.82
C TYR A 62 -2.39 0.63 -3.18
N MET A 63 -3.66 0.27 -3.42
CA MET A 63 -4.76 1.22 -3.56
C MET A 63 -5.37 1.45 -2.19
N VAL A 64 -5.33 2.69 -1.72
CA VAL A 64 -5.74 3.05 -0.35
C VAL A 64 -6.72 4.21 -0.41
N ALA A 65 -7.77 4.18 0.40
CA ALA A 65 -8.63 5.35 0.56
C ALA A 65 -7.84 6.54 1.16
N LEU A 66 -8.11 7.75 0.67
CA LEU A 66 -7.38 8.95 1.10
C LEU A 66 -7.43 9.17 2.62
N ASP A 67 -8.57 8.86 3.25
CA ASP A 67 -8.79 9.01 4.70
C ASP A 67 -7.86 8.14 5.56
N ALA A 68 -7.36 7.01 5.02
CA ALA A 68 -6.45 6.12 5.72
C ALA A 68 -4.97 6.36 5.39
N LEU A 69 -4.68 7.18 4.37
CA LEU A 69 -3.33 7.35 3.85
C LEU A 69 -2.35 7.80 4.94
N ASP A 70 -2.67 8.89 5.66
CA ASP A 70 -1.75 9.48 6.63
C ASP A 70 -1.46 8.49 7.78
N ALA A 71 -2.48 7.79 8.27
CA ALA A 71 -2.31 6.76 9.28
C ALA A 71 -1.39 5.63 8.80
N LEU A 72 -1.52 5.18 7.55
CA LEU A 72 -0.64 4.17 6.97
C LEU A 72 0.80 4.65 6.80
N LEU A 73 1.01 5.88 6.34
CA LEU A 73 2.35 6.45 6.18
C LEU A 73 3.08 6.58 7.53
N GLU A 74 2.37 7.01 8.57
CA GLU A 74 2.90 7.04 9.94
C GLU A 74 3.28 5.65 10.45
N GLU A 75 2.46 4.63 10.18
CA GLU A 75 2.74 3.25 10.57
C GLU A 75 3.94 2.68 9.83
N ALA A 76 3.98 2.84 8.52
CA ALA A 76 5.10 2.41 7.68
C ALA A 76 6.40 3.04 8.19
N THR A 77 6.40 4.35 8.43
CA THR A 77 7.55 5.07 8.99
C THR A 77 7.96 4.53 10.36
N ARG A 78 7.01 4.27 11.25
CA ARG A 78 7.29 3.71 12.58
C ARG A 78 7.92 2.33 12.53
N GLN A 79 7.54 1.52 11.54
CA GLN A 79 8.13 0.20 11.29
C GLN A 79 9.39 0.24 10.39
N GLY A 80 9.89 1.44 10.09
CA GLY A 80 11.09 1.65 9.28
C GLY A 80 10.90 1.30 7.80
N LEU A 81 9.67 1.18 7.32
CA LEU A 81 9.36 0.93 5.93
C LEU A 81 9.26 2.25 5.16
N ALA A 82 10.13 2.43 4.17
CA ALA A 82 10.11 3.63 3.34
C ALA A 82 8.95 3.58 2.35
N HIS A 83 8.53 4.75 1.87
CA HIS A 83 7.54 4.89 0.82
C HIS A 83 7.97 5.96 -0.19
N ALA A 84 7.47 5.86 -1.42
CA ALA A 84 7.60 6.94 -2.39
C ALA A 84 6.70 8.13 -2.00
N PRO A 85 6.95 9.35 -2.52
CA PRO A 85 5.98 10.43 -2.45
C PRO A 85 4.65 9.97 -3.04
N VAL A 86 3.55 10.26 -2.33
CA VAL A 86 2.20 9.94 -2.77
C VAL A 86 1.58 11.20 -3.34
N ASP A 87 1.11 11.13 -4.59
CA ASP A 87 0.29 12.17 -5.18
C ASP A 87 -1.15 11.99 -4.67
N ARG A 88 -1.65 12.97 -3.90
CA ARG A 88 -2.97 12.90 -3.29
C ARG A 88 -4.08 13.37 -4.22
N ASP A 89 -3.71 14.03 -5.33
CA ASP A 89 -4.66 14.52 -6.33
C ASP A 89 -4.82 13.51 -7.49
N ASP A 90 -3.91 12.53 -7.60
CA ASP A 90 -3.98 11.40 -8.54
C ASP A 90 -4.89 10.30 -7.99
N LEU A 91 -6.20 10.53 -8.13
CA LEU A 91 -7.24 9.68 -7.59
C LEU A 91 -7.67 8.60 -8.59
N TYR A 92 -7.72 7.37 -8.10
CA TYR A 92 -8.16 6.20 -8.83
C TYR A 92 -9.61 5.88 -8.46
N SER A 93 -10.42 5.66 -9.49
CA SER A 93 -11.75 5.09 -9.30
C SER A 93 -11.66 3.63 -8.86
N ARG A 94 -12.76 3.10 -8.32
CA ARG A 94 -12.86 1.67 -8.03
C ARG A 94 -12.63 0.79 -9.27
N TYR A 95 -13.07 1.26 -10.45
CA TYR A 95 -12.88 0.52 -11.70
C TYR A 95 -11.39 0.35 -12.02
N GLU A 96 -10.62 1.44 -11.92
CA GLU A 96 -9.17 1.42 -12.16
C GLU A 96 -8.43 0.59 -11.10
N ALA A 97 -8.84 0.71 -9.84
CA ALA A 97 -8.29 -0.08 -8.74
C ALA A 97 -8.71 -1.57 -8.75
N SER A 98 -9.56 -1.98 -9.71
CA SER A 98 -10.00 -3.37 -9.93
C SER A 98 -9.41 -3.99 -11.20
N GLY A 99 -8.42 -3.34 -11.82
CA GLY A 99 -7.74 -3.87 -13.00
C GLY A 99 -7.05 -5.23 -12.76
N PRO A 100 -6.71 -5.97 -13.83
CA PRO A 100 -6.05 -7.29 -13.73
C PRO A 100 -4.68 -7.25 -13.06
N GLU A 101 -4.04 -6.09 -13.00
CA GLU A 101 -2.78 -5.85 -12.28
C GLU A 101 -2.96 -5.69 -10.76
N TRP A 102 -4.21 -5.66 -10.28
CA TRP A 102 -4.58 -5.50 -8.88
C TRP A 102 -5.24 -6.76 -8.33
N TYR A 103 -4.80 -7.17 -7.14
CA TYR A 103 -5.47 -8.15 -6.31
C TYR A 103 -6.29 -7.43 -5.25
N GLN A 104 -7.62 -7.60 -5.29
CA GLN A 104 -8.53 -6.97 -4.33
C GLN A 104 -8.38 -7.65 -2.98
N ILE A 105 -8.19 -6.85 -1.93
CA ILE A 105 -8.09 -7.35 -0.57
C ILE A 105 -9.50 -7.54 -0.03
N GLU A 106 -9.84 -8.78 0.30
CA GLU A 106 -11.10 -9.12 0.97
C GLU A 106 -10.99 -8.77 2.46
N HIS A 107 -11.99 -8.05 2.97
CA HIS A 107 -12.15 -7.67 4.38
C HIS A 107 -13.48 -8.18 4.92
#